data_AF-A0A0G4EMF2-F1
#
_entry.id   AF-A0A0G4EMF2-F1
#
_cell.length_a   1.000
_cell.length_b   1.000
_cell.length_c   1.000
_cell.angle_alpha   90.00
_cell.angle_beta   90.00
_cell.angle_gamma   90.00
#
_symmetry.space_group_name_H-M   'P 1'
#
loop_
_entity.id
_entity.type
_entity.pdbx_description
1 polymer ?
#
loop_
_entity_poly.entity_id
_entity_poly.type
_entity_poly.pdbx_seq_one_letter_code
_entity_poly.pdbx_strand_id
1 'polypeptide(L)'
;MASMSDTLATLTPQGVMKNMQEMGQQAMAQMGLAKAGKQPNPNITSQVIRNAEDWSDVLMLLGHEALRVEIKEMEKVLPYVSNGTDWKVLTFCKWFRVYFGPFVKSHLEAEEDFLFAKLQQSVQITEKIKNDHTAISKKVDEIIDVEEQYKLESDTHRQGKHVLVGKLVTMVNEVASMLKVNCMEEEQELTPLIRRFLSKQDGDQIITQTFSSEGCLGAGVDLPPIMSAAGKWADGSQYSAIEKRIPFIQKTLLNTFWMRDFESKNRGLLKQLSADSPPLSYYCGC
;
A
#
# COMPACT_ATOMS: atom_id res chain seq x y z
N MET A 1 -49.05 -3.35 -37.41
CA MET A 1 -48.44 -3.80 -36.14
C MET A 1 -47.44 -4.89 -36.49
N ALA A 2 -46.15 -4.53 -36.63
CA ALA A 2 -45.07 -5.47 -36.89
C ALA A 2 -44.33 -5.71 -35.57
N SER A 3 -44.22 -6.98 -35.20
CA SER A 3 -43.60 -7.46 -33.96
C SER A 3 -42.10 -7.20 -33.99
N MET A 4 -41.61 -6.40 -33.04
CA MET A 4 -40.19 -6.31 -32.69
C MET A 4 -39.92 -7.33 -31.58
N SER A 5 -39.63 -8.57 -31.98
CA SER A 5 -38.98 -9.57 -31.14
C SER A 5 -37.82 -10.14 -31.94
N ASP A 6 -36.75 -10.50 -31.24
CA ASP A 6 -35.62 -11.29 -31.72
C ASP A 6 -34.43 -10.49 -32.25
N THR A 7 -33.60 -9.95 -31.33
CA THR A 7 -32.14 -10.09 -31.46
C THR A 7 -31.44 -9.95 -30.10
N LEU A 8 -31.65 -10.88 -29.17
CA LEU A 8 -30.72 -11.11 -28.06
C LEU A 8 -29.90 -12.35 -28.38
N ALA A 9 -28.83 -12.15 -29.15
CA ALA A 9 -27.86 -13.20 -29.43
C ALA A 9 -27.09 -13.51 -28.14
N THR A 10 -27.29 -14.70 -27.60
CA THR A 10 -26.51 -15.27 -26.50
C THR A 10 -25.07 -15.46 -26.94
N LEU A 11 -24.18 -14.57 -26.52
CA LEU A 11 -22.74 -14.75 -26.69
C LEU A 11 -22.31 -15.95 -25.85
N THR A 12 -21.75 -16.96 -26.51
CA THR A 12 -21.19 -18.13 -25.83
C THR A 12 -19.97 -17.70 -24.99
N PRO A 13 -19.66 -18.39 -23.88
CA PRO A 13 -18.49 -18.09 -23.06
C PRO A 13 -17.16 -18.03 -23.86
N GLN A 14 -17.04 -18.80 -24.94
CA GLN A 14 -15.90 -18.75 -25.86
C GLN A 14 -15.84 -17.47 -26.70
N GLY A 15 -17.00 -16.90 -27.09
CA GLY A 15 -17.06 -15.62 -27.79
C GLY A 15 -16.62 -14.44 -26.91
N VAL A 16 -16.93 -14.49 -25.61
CA VAL A 16 -16.49 -13.47 -24.64
C VAL A 16 -14.96 -13.51 -24.46
N MET A 17 -14.38 -14.70 -24.29
CA MET A 17 -12.92 -14.87 -24.15
C MET A 17 -12.15 -14.40 -25.39
N LYS A 18 -12.65 -14.72 -26.59
CA LYS A 18 -12.04 -14.28 -27.85
C LYS A 18 -12.09 -12.76 -28.02
N ASN A 19 -13.21 -12.13 -27.70
CA ASN A 19 -13.33 -10.66 -27.72
C ASN A 19 -12.40 -10.00 -26.69
N MET A 20 -12.18 -10.60 -25.51
CA MET A 20 -11.24 -10.07 -24.53
C MET A 20 -9.79 -10.13 -25.03
N GLN A 21 -9.38 -11.23 -25.68
CA GLN A 21 -8.05 -11.34 -26.30
C GLN A 21 -7.85 -10.36 -27.45
N GLU A 22 -8.84 -10.22 -28.34
CA GLU A 22 -8.76 -9.29 -29.48
C GLU A 22 -8.75 -7.82 -29.02
N MET A 23 -9.51 -7.47 -27.99
CA MET A 23 -9.44 -6.14 -27.36
C MET A 23 -8.10 -5.89 -26.69
N GLY A 24 -7.50 -6.89 -26.03
CA GLY A 24 -6.17 -6.80 -25.46
C GLY A 24 -5.12 -6.50 -26.52
N GLN A 25 -5.19 -7.16 -27.68
CA GLN A 25 -4.29 -6.93 -28.81
C GLN A 25 -4.52 -5.56 -29.47
N GLN A 26 -5.76 -5.10 -29.60
CA GLN A 26 -6.07 -3.77 -30.16
C GLN A 26 -5.65 -2.63 -29.22
N ALA A 27 -5.84 -2.78 -27.91
CA ALA A 27 -5.34 -1.82 -26.93
C ALA A 27 -3.80 -1.71 -26.99
N MET A 28 -3.10 -2.85 -27.08
CA MET A 28 -1.65 -2.90 -27.25
C MET A 28 -1.19 -2.26 -28.57
N ALA A 29 -1.94 -2.43 -29.66
CA ALA A 29 -1.64 -1.80 -30.95
C ALA A 29 -1.88 -0.27 -30.93
N GLN A 30 -2.91 0.20 -30.21
CA GLN A 30 -3.16 1.64 -30.02
C GLN A 30 -2.10 2.29 -29.12
N MET A 31 -1.51 1.55 -28.18
CA MET A 31 -0.34 2.00 -27.41
C MET A 31 0.94 2.14 -28.27
N GLY A 32 0.95 1.57 -29.48
CA GLY A 32 2.05 1.67 -30.45
C GLY A 32 2.19 3.02 -31.16
N LEU A 33 1.21 3.94 -31.03
CA LEU A 33 1.30 5.32 -31.51
C LEU A 33 1.86 6.23 -30.41
N ALA A 34 3.03 5.85 -29.87
CA ALA A 34 3.72 6.56 -28.81
C ALA A 34 4.07 7.99 -29.24
N LYS A 35 3.39 8.98 -28.64
CA LYS A 35 3.97 10.32 -28.47
C LYS A 35 5.38 10.13 -27.93
N ALA A 36 6.37 10.83 -28.48
CA ALA A 36 7.78 10.76 -28.06
C ALA A 36 7.87 10.54 -26.54
N GLY A 37 8.25 9.32 -26.14
CA GLY A 37 8.02 8.82 -24.79
C GLY A 37 8.65 9.76 -23.77
N LYS A 38 7.87 10.27 -22.83
CA LYS A 38 8.43 10.98 -21.68
C LYS A 38 9.39 10.03 -20.98
N GLN A 39 10.58 10.52 -20.64
CA GLN A 39 11.52 9.74 -19.84
C GLN A 39 10.84 9.28 -18.55
N PRO A 40 11.04 8.02 -18.12
CA PRO A 40 10.50 7.52 -16.85
C PRO A 40 10.83 8.46 -15.70
N ASN A 41 9.85 8.72 -14.84
CA ASN A 41 10.07 9.49 -13.62
C ASN A 41 10.94 8.65 -12.66
N PRO A 42 12.17 9.08 -12.31
CA PRO A 42 13.07 8.27 -11.49
C PRO A 42 12.58 8.11 -10.04
N ASN A 43 11.59 8.89 -9.61
CA ASN A 43 11.03 8.83 -8.27
C ASN A 43 9.84 7.87 -8.16
N ILE A 44 9.31 7.34 -9.27
CA ILE A 44 8.29 6.29 -9.24
C ILE A 44 8.99 4.92 -9.21
N THR A 45 8.69 4.13 -8.18
CA THR A 45 9.30 2.82 -7.95
C THR A 45 8.49 1.66 -8.53
N SER A 46 7.22 1.88 -8.89
CA SER A 46 6.39 0.94 -9.65
C SER A 46 7.13 0.35 -10.86
N GLN A 47 6.91 -0.95 -11.09
CA GLN A 47 7.42 -1.63 -12.28
C GLN A 47 6.52 -1.49 -13.50
N VAL A 48 5.24 -1.19 -13.27
CA VAL A 48 4.16 -1.14 -14.27
C VAL A 48 3.92 0.31 -14.71
N ILE A 49 3.67 1.19 -13.76
CA ILE A 49 3.37 2.61 -13.99
C ILE A 49 4.68 3.40 -13.83
N ARG A 50 5.42 3.61 -14.93
CA ARG A 50 6.71 4.32 -14.90
C ARG A 50 6.59 5.85 -14.96
N ASN A 51 5.42 6.34 -15.32
CA ASN A 51 5.03 7.73 -15.36
C ASN A 51 3.57 7.82 -14.94
N ALA A 52 3.23 8.78 -14.07
CA ALA A 52 1.84 9.08 -13.73
C ALA A 52 1.25 9.98 -14.83
N GLU A 53 0.73 9.38 -15.90
CA GLU A 53 0.29 10.12 -17.08
C GLU A 53 -1.13 10.68 -16.92
N ASP A 54 -1.97 9.97 -16.18
CA ASP A 54 -3.35 10.37 -15.91
C ASP A 54 -3.81 10.15 -14.47
N TRP A 55 -5.09 10.42 -14.21
CA TRP A 55 -5.68 10.34 -12.87
C TRP A 55 -5.80 8.90 -12.34
N SER A 56 -5.88 7.90 -13.22
CA SER A 56 -5.96 6.49 -12.81
C SER A 56 -4.61 5.98 -12.32
N ASP A 57 -3.52 6.43 -12.97
CA ASP A 57 -2.16 6.16 -12.50
C ASP A 57 -1.92 6.79 -11.14
N VAL A 58 -2.35 8.05 -10.96
CA VAL A 58 -2.25 8.77 -9.68
C VAL A 58 -3.01 8.05 -8.57
N LEU A 59 -4.22 7.56 -8.86
CA LEU A 59 -5.04 6.82 -7.90
C LEU A 59 -4.31 5.57 -7.39
N MET A 60 -3.76 4.76 -8.30
CA MET A 60 -3.04 3.52 -7.94
C MET A 60 -1.71 3.80 -7.23
N LEU A 61 -0.94 4.79 -7.70
CA LEU A 61 0.37 5.09 -7.12
C LEU A 61 0.32 5.68 -5.71
N LEU A 62 -0.83 6.27 -5.31
CA LEU A 62 -0.95 7.01 -4.05
C LEU A 62 -0.62 6.15 -2.82
N GLY A 63 -1.26 4.99 -2.69
CA GLY A 63 -0.98 4.02 -1.63
C GLY A 63 0.29 3.20 -1.91
N HIS A 64 0.46 2.76 -3.16
CA HIS A 64 1.53 1.82 -3.51
C HIS A 64 2.94 2.41 -3.39
N GLU A 65 3.17 3.66 -3.79
CA GLU A 65 4.49 4.27 -3.63
C GLU A 65 4.82 4.50 -2.15
N ALA A 66 3.81 4.79 -1.32
CA ALA A 66 4.00 4.87 0.13
C ALA A 66 4.38 3.51 0.72
N LEU A 67 3.67 2.43 0.37
CA LEU A 67 4.03 1.07 0.76
C LEU A 67 5.45 0.70 0.34
N ARG A 68 5.84 0.94 -0.92
CA ARG A 68 7.19 0.65 -1.42
C ARG A 68 8.27 1.40 -0.64
N VAL A 69 8.02 2.67 -0.31
CA VAL A 69 8.93 3.46 0.53
C VAL A 69 9.04 2.85 1.93
N GLU A 70 7.92 2.53 2.58
CA GLU A 70 7.93 1.93 3.92
C GLU A 70 8.61 0.56 3.93
N ILE A 71 8.34 -0.31 2.95
CA ILE A 71 9.00 -1.61 2.81
C ILE A 71 10.51 -1.42 2.66
N LYS A 72 10.96 -0.44 1.87
CA LYS A 72 12.39 -0.16 1.71
C LYS A 72 13.03 0.30 3.03
N GLU A 73 12.36 1.12 3.82
CA GLU A 73 12.88 1.53 5.14
C GLU A 73 12.89 0.36 6.13
N MET A 74 11.88 -0.52 6.08
CA MET A 74 11.83 -1.75 6.86
C MET A 74 13.00 -2.68 6.53
N GLU A 75 13.24 -2.96 5.25
CA GLU A 75 14.32 -3.81 4.78
C GLU A 75 15.71 -3.30 5.21
N LYS A 76 15.91 -1.98 5.25
CA LYS A 76 17.17 -1.37 5.72
C LYS A 76 17.45 -1.66 7.19
N VAL A 77 16.42 -1.75 8.05
CA VAL A 77 16.61 -1.94 9.49
C VAL A 77 16.65 -3.42 9.91
N LEU A 78 16.15 -4.33 9.07
CA LEU A 78 16.10 -5.76 9.39
C LEU A 78 17.44 -6.38 9.81
N PRO A 79 18.60 -6.06 9.21
CA PRO A 79 19.89 -6.61 9.66
C PRO A 79 20.24 -6.23 11.12
N TYR A 80 19.81 -5.04 11.57
CA TYR A 80 20.00 -4.58 12.95
C TYR A 80 19.05 -5.25 13.93
N VAL A 81 17.89 -5.72 13.46
CA VAL A 81 16.94 -6.51 14.26
C VAL A 81 17.43 -7.94 14.37
N SER A 82 17.81 -8.56 13.25
CA SER A 82 18.28 -9.95 13.18
C SER A 82 19.49 -10.21 14.08
N ASN A 83 20.41 -9.25 14.16
CA ASN A 83 21.63 -9.33 14.96
C ASN A 83 21.56 -8.42 16.20
N GLY A 84 20.36 -7.96 16.55
CA GLY A 84 20.13 -6.94 17.54
C GLY A 84 20.03 -7.48 18.96
N THR A 85 20.10 -6.53 19.90
CA THR A 85 19.69 -6.71 21.30
C THR A 85 18.17 -6.64 21.42
N ASP A 86 17.65 -7.05 22.59
CA ASP A 86 16.22 -7.04 22.88
C ASP A 86 15.54 -5.68 22.62
N TRP A 87 16.22 -4.57 22.94
CA TRP A 87 15.66 -3.24 22.68
C TRP A 87 15.43 -2.98 21.19
N LYS A 88 16.27 -3.53 20.29
CA LYS A 88 16.10 -3.38 18.83
C LYS A 88 14.92 -4.18 18.35
N VAL A 89 14.79 -5.42 18.80
CA VAL A 89 13.65 -6.29 18.45
C VAL A 89 12.35 -5.65 18.92
N LEU A 90 12.27 -5.23 20.18
CA LEU A 90 11.07 -4.60 20.74
C LEU A 90 10.76 -3.25 20.09
N THR A 91 11.77 -2.46 19.74
CA THR A 91 11.58 -1.19 19.02
C THR A 91 11.02 -1.42 17.62
N PHE A 92 11.54 -2.43 16.92
CA PHE A 92 11.02 -2.82 15.61
C PHE A 92 9.57 -3.32 15.71
N CYS A 93 9.27 -4.25 16.63
CA CYS A 93 7.91 -4.75 16.81
C CYS A 93 6.92 -3.63 17.15
N LYS A 94 7.32 -2.68 18.01
CA LYS A 94 6.52 -1.49 18.30
C LYS A 94 6.27 -0.66 17.05
N TRP A 95 7.29 -0.39 16.24
CA TRP A 95 7.13 0.34 14.99
C TRP A 95 6.17 -0.38 14.04
N PHE A 96 6.36 -1.70 13.88
CA PHE A 96 5.53 -2.53 13.01
C PHE A 96 4.07 -2.50 13.46
N ARG A 97 3.78 -2.76 14.74
CA ARG A 97 2.42 -2.80 15.28
C ARG A 97 1.72 -1.44 15.31
N VAL A 98 2.45 -0.35 15.56
CA VAL A 98 1.84 0.99 15.73
C VAL A 98 1.70 1.73 14.40
N TYR A 99 2.59 1.50 13.44
CA TYR A 99 2.63 2.26 12.20
C TYR A 99 2.44 1.39 10.96
N PHE A 100 3.37 0.46 10.69
CA PHE A 100 3.39 -0.24 9.40
C PHE A 100 2.22 -1.21 9.21
N GLY A 101 1.94 -2.04 10.23
CA GLY A 101 0.85 -3.01 10.20
C GLY A 101 -0.52 -2.34 10.00
N PRO A 102 -0.91 -1.35 10.82
CA PRO A 102 -2.16 -0.62 10.62
C PRO A 102 -2.22 0.07 9.26
N PHE A 103 -1.13 0.71 8.79
CA PHE A 103 -1.07 1.33 7.47
C PHE A 103 -1.33 0.32 6.33
N VAL A 104 -0.71 -0.86 6.39
CA VAL A 104 -0.95 -1.93 5.41
C VAL A 104 -2.40 -2.38 5.44
N LYS A 105 -2.97 -2.66 6.63
CA LYS A 105 -4.35 -3.16 6.75
C LYS A 105 -5.36 -2.11 6.27
N SER A 106 -5.21 -0.86 6.70
CA SER A 106 -6.04 0.25 6.23
C SER A 106 -6.02 0.38 4.70
N HIS A 107 -4.83 0.33 4.10
CA HIS A 107 -4.69 0.45 2.66
C HIS A 107 -5.46 -0.65 1.92
N LEU A 108 -5.31 -1.91 2.34
CA LEU A 108 -6.02 -3.04 1.73
C LEU A 108 -7.55 -2.92 1.95
N GLU A 109 -7.99 -2.59 3.17
CA GLU A 109 -9.41 -2.39 3.49
C GLU A 109 -10.02 -1.25 2.66
N ALA A 110 -9.32 -0.12 2.49
CA ALA A 110 -9.79 1.00 1.69
C ALA A 110 -9.91 0.65 0.19
N GLU A 111 -9.02 -0.20 -0.33
CA GLU A 111 -9.14 -0.71 -1.68
C GLU A 111 -10.37 -1.62 -1.84
N GLU A 112 -10.58 -2.56 -0.92
CA GLU A 112 -11.75 -3.44 -0.94
C GLU A 112 -13.07 -2.65 -0.84
N ASP A 113 -13.16 -1.74 0.12
CA ASP A 113 -14.38 -1.01 0.46
C ASP A 113 -14.76 0.06 -0.56
N PHE A 114 -13.78 0.72 -1.19
CA PHE A 114 -14.04 1.85 -2.08
C PHE A 114 -13.71 1.55 -3.53
N LEU A 115 -12.49 1.10 -3.83
CA LEU A 115 -12.05 0.88 -5.21
C LEU A 115 -12.71 -0.37 -5.81
N PHE A 116 -12.60 -1.50 -5.14
CA PHE A 116 -13.07 -2.79 -5.63
C PHE A 116 -14.59 -2.82 -5.65
N ALA A 117 -15.23 -2.37 -4.56
CA ALA A 117 -16.69 -2.23 -4.50
C ALA A 117 -17.26 -1.40 -5.67
N LYS A 118 -16.54 -0.35 -6.10
CA LYS A 118 -16.94 0.48 -7.24
C LYS A 118 -16.71 -0.23 -8.57
N LEU A 119 -15.54 -0.85 -8.78
CA LEU A 119 -15.23 -1.59 -10.00
C LEU A 119 -16.16 -2.80 -10.21
N GLN A 120 -16.53 -3.51 -9.14
CA GLN A 120 -17.41 -4.69 -9.18
C GLN A 120 -18.82 -4.40 -9.70
N GLN A 121 -19.24 -3.13 -9.74
CA GLN A 121 -20.49 -2.72 -10.39
C GLN A 121 -20.41 -2.87 -11.91
N SER A 122 -19.21 -2.92 -12.49
CA SER A 122 -18.96 -2.94 -13.93
C SER A 122 -18.17 -4.15 -14.42
N VAL A 123 -17.27 -4.71 -13.60
CA VAL A 123 -16.38 -5.80 -13.99
C VAL A 123 -16.08 -6.72 -12.81
N GLN A 124 -15.94 -8.02 -13.08
CA GLN A 124 -15.51 -8.97 -12.06
C GLN A 124 -14.01 -8.81 -11.78
N ILE A 125 -13.66 -8.54 -10.53
CA ILE A 125 -12.28 -8.54 -10.04
C ILE A 125 -11.85 -9.99 -9.79
N THR A 126 -10.59 -10.29 -10.08
CA THR A 126 -10.04 -11.64 -9.87
C THR A 126 -10.06 -12.00 -8.38
N GLU A 127 -10.49 -13.22 -8.06
CA GLU A 127 -10.48 -13.70 -6.67
C GLU A 127 -9.05 -13.81 -6.10
N LYS A 128 -8.04 -13.84 -6.98
CA LYS A 128 -6.63 -13.80 -6.57
C LYS A 128 -6.31 -12.55 -5.75
N ILE A 129 -6.64 -11.35 -6.24
CA ILE A 129 -6.32 -10.08 -5.56
C ILE A 129 -6.92 -10.04 -4.15
N LYS A 130 -8.20 -10.42 -4.01
CA LYS A 130 -8.86 -10.49 -2.69
C LYS A 130 -8.23 -11.52 -1.75
N ASN A 131 -7.87 -12.69 -2.27
CA ASN A 131 -7.20 -13.72 -1.48
C ASN A 131 -5.81 -13.25 -1.02
N ASP A 132 -5.11 -12.49 -1.85
CA ASP A 132 -3.81 -11.90 -1.51
C ASP A 132 -3.97 -10.85 -0.39
N HIS A 133 -4.97 -9.97 -0.45
CA HIS A 133 -5.31 -9.03 0.63
C HIS A 133 -5.53 -9.76 1.97
N THR A 134 -6.37 -10.80 1.96
CA THR A 134 -6.65 -11.62 3.15
C THR A 134 -5.37 -12.29 3.68
N ALA A 135 -4.55 -12.85 2.80
CA ALA A 135 -3.31 -13.52 3.17
C ALA A 135 -2.27 -12.54 3.76
N ILE A 136 -2.14 -11.34 3.18
CA ILE A 136 -1.25 -10.28 3.66
C ILE A 136 -1.71 -9.82 5.05
N SER A 137 -2.99 -9.46 5.20
CA SER A 137 -3.56 -9.01 6.48
C SER A 137 -3.37 -10.04 7.58
N LYS A 138 -3.61 -11.33 7.29
CA LYS A 138 -3.34 -12.41 8.24
C LYS A 138 -1.87 -12.48 8.64
N LYS A 139 -0.94 -12.36 7.69
CA LYS A 139 0.50 -12.41 7.98
C LYS A 139 0.95 -11.21 8.82
N VAL A 140 0.37 -10.03 8.60
CA VAL A 140 0.60 -8.85 9.44
C VAL A 140 0.18 -9.13 10.89
N ASP A 141 -0.99 -9.73 11.11
CA ASP A 141 -1.45 -10.11 12.45
C ASP A 141 -0.54 -11.16 13.09
N GLU A 142 -0.10 -12.18 12.34
CA GLU A 142 0.84 -13.18 12.85
C GLU A 142 2.19 -12.56 13.27
N ILE A 143 2.68 -11.51 12.58
CA ILE A 143 3.90 -10.77 12.98
C ILE A 143 3.68 -10.02 14.29
N ILE A 144 2.52 -9.40 14.47
CA ILE A 144 2.16 -8.70 15.71
C ILE A 144 2.14 -9.69 16.87
N ASP A 145 1.60 -10.91 16.67
CA ASP A 145 1.57 -11.95 17.70
C ASP A 145 2.97 -12.45 18.11
N VAL A 146 3.97 -12.37 17.22
CA VAL A 146 5.36 -12.71 17.56
C VAL A 146 5.94 -11.76 18.60
N GLU A 147 5.51 -10.48 18.64
CA GLU A 147 5.93 -9.53 19.69
C GLU A 147 5.54 -10.04 21.08
N GLU A 148 4.31 -10.51 21.24
CA GLU A 148 3.80 -11.00 22.52
C GLU A 148 4.50 -12.30 22.94
N GLN A 149 4.73 -13.23 22.01
CA GLN A 149 5.54 -14.42 22.26
C GLN A 149 6.97 -14.06 22.70
N TYR A 150 7.57 -13.06 22.06
CA TYR A 150 8.93 -12.60 22.37
C TYR A 150 9.04 -11.97 23.76
N LYS A 151 8.03 -11.21 24.19
CA LYS A 151 7.98 -10.63 25.55
C LYS A 151 7.79 -11.67 26.65
N LEU A 152 7.05 -12.74 26.37
CA LEU A 152 6.77 -13.81 27.33
C LEU A 152 7.95 -14.79 27.50
N GLU A 153 8.83 -14.86 26.50
CA GLU A 153 10.02 -15.72 26.58
C GLU A 153 11.01 -15.18 27.62
N SER A 154 11.37 -16.03 28.58
CA SER A 154 12.26 -15.66 29.69
C SER A 154 13.63 -15.21 29.17
N ASP A 155 14.24 -14.22 29.84
CA ASP A 155 15.63 -13.81 29.58
C ASP A 155 16.64 -14.96 29.78
N THR A 156 16.26 -16.00 30.53
CA THR A 156 17.05 -17.22 30.72
C THR A 156 17.04 -18.15 29.50
N HIS A 157 16.11 -17.99 28.56
CA HIS A 157 15.98 -18.80 27.35
C HIS A 157 16.44 -18.05 26.09
N ARG A 158 17.71 -17.62 26.08
CA ARG A 158 18.31 -16.91 24.92
C ARG A 158 18.10 -17.64 23.59
N GLN A 159 18.11 -18.97 23.59
CA GLN A 159 17.85 -19.77 22.39
C GLN A 159 16.41 -19.60 21.87
N GLY A 160 15.42 -19.52 22.77
CA GLY A 160 14.01 -19.27 22.41
C GLY A 160 13.83 -17.90 21.74
N LYS A 161 14.38 -16.84 22.36
CA LYS A 161 14.37 -15.49 21.78
C LYS A 161 15.03 -15.42 20.40
N HIS A 162 16.18 -16.09 20.22
CA HIS A 162 16.85 -16.14 18.92
C HIS A 162 16.00 -16.83 17.84
N VAL A 163 15.31 -17.92 18.18
CA VAL A 163 14.38 -18.60 17.26
C VAL A 163 13.22 -17.68 16.88
N LEU A 164 12.65 -16.94 17.84
CA LEU A 164 11.58 -15.99 17.57
C LEU A 164 12.03 -14.81 16.69
N VAL A 165 13.26 -14.30 16.87
CA VAL A 165 13.83 -13.28 15.97
C VAL A 165 13.99 -13.81 14.56
N GLY A 166 14.50 -15.03 14.40
CA GLY A 166 14.61 -15.67 13.08
C GLY A 166 13.25 -15.86 12.40
N LYS A 167 12.23 -16.23 13.16
CA LYS A 167 10.83 -16.31 12.69
C LYS A 167 10.30 -14.95 12.27
N LEU A 168 10.48 -13.92 13.10
CA LEU A 168 10.08 -12.54 12.83
C LEU A 168 10.68 -12.03 11.51
N VAL A 169 12.00 -12.15 11.35
CA VAL A 169 12.71 -11.68 10.14
C VAL A 169 12.22 -12.41 8.89
N THR A 170 12.00 -13.73 8.98
CA THR A 170 11.43 -14.52 7.87
C THR A 170 10.04 -13.99 7.47
N MET A 171 9.13 -13.84 8.43
CA MET A 171 7.77 -13.39 8.17
C MET A 171 7.71 -11.95 7.63
N VAL A 172 8.57 -11.05 8.12
CA VAL A 172 8.64 -9.68 7.60
C VAL A 172 9.10 -9.67 6.14
N ASN A 173 10.09 -10.48 5.77
CA ASN A 173 10.52 -10.61 4.38
C ASN A 173 9.42 -11.21 3.49
N GLU A 174 8.66 -12.18 4.00
CA GLU A 174 7.50 -12.74 3.31
C GLU A 174 6.45 -11.65 3.02
N VAL A 175 6.04 -10.86 4.03
CA VAL A 175 5.07 -9.75 3.85
C VAL A 175 5.59 -8.72 2.87
N ALA A 176 6.86 -8.31 2.98
CA ALA A 176 7.47 -7.37 2.04
C ALA A 176 7.41 -7.88 0.59
N SER A 177 7.68 -9.17 0.38
CA SER A 177 7.57 -9.80 -0.94
C SER A 177 6.13 -9.87 -1.43
N MET A 178 5.18 -10.27 -0.58
CA MET A 178 3.76 -10.35 -0.91
C MET A 178 3.22 -8.98 -1.32
N LEU A 179 3.49 -7.92 -0.55
CA LEU A 179 3.08 -6.55 -0.87
C LEU A 179 3.68 -6.06 -2.20
N LYS A 180 4.97 -6.31 -2.44
CA LYS A 180 5.62 -5.92 -3.70
C LYS A 180 4.96 -6.57 -4.92
N VAL A 181 4.60 -7.86 -4.81
CA VAL A 181 3.91 -8.60 -5.87
C VAL A 181 2.48 -8.10 -6.03
N ASN A 182 1.73 -7.95 -4.93
CA ASN A 182 0.35 -7.48 -4.91
C ASN A 182 0.21 -6.11 -5.59
N CYS A 183 1.00 -5.11 -5.17
CA CYS A 183 0.95 -3.78 -5.78
C CYS A 183 1.27 -3.81 -7.29
N MET A 184 2.17 -4.69 -7.74
CA MET A 184 2.49 -4.82 -9.16
C MET A 184 1.33 -5.44 -9.94
N GLU A 185 0.74 -6.51 -9.43
CA GLU A 185 -0.38 -7.20 -10.07
C GLU A 185 -1.63 -6.30 -10.12
N GLU A 186 -1.93 -5.57 -9.07
CA GLU A 186 -3.03 -4.60 -9.04
C GLU A 186 -2.80 -3.45 -10.03
N GLU A 187 -1.59 -2.91 -10.09
CA GLU A 187 -1.28 -1.88 -11.09
C GLU A 187 -1.43 -2.42 -12.52
N GLN A 188 -1.08 -3.69 -12.75
CA GLN A 188 -1.20 -4.34 -14.05
C GLN A 188 -2.65 -4.66 -14.41
N GLU A 189 -3.44 -5.17 -13.48
CA GLU A 189 -4.81 -5.64 -13.71
C GLU A 189 -5.85 -4.51 -13.54
N LEU A 190 -5.74 -3.71 -12.49
CA LEU A 190 -6.77 -2.75 -12.10
C LEU A 190 -6.63 -1.41 -12.80
N THR A 191 -5.43 -0.89 -13.04
CA THR A 191 -5.25 0.43 -13.70
C THR A 191 -5.98 0.51 -15.05
N PRO A 192 -5.88 -0.50 -15.96
CA PRO A 192 -6.66 -0.48 -17.20
C PRO A 192 -8.18 -0.54 -16.98
N LEU A 193 -8.64 -1.27 -15.96
CA LEU A 193 -10.06 -1.38 -15.63
C LEU A 193 -10.60 -0.06 -15.07
N ILE A 194 -9.85 0.59 -14.18
CA ILE A 194 -10.16 1.92 -13.64
C ILE A 194 -10.32 2.91 -14.78
N ARG A 195 -9.32 2.97 -15.67
CA ARG A 195 -9.34 3.86 -16.83
C ARG A 195 -10.53 3.61 -17.76
N ARG A 196 -10.96 2.36 -17.88
CA ARG A 196 -12.06 1.95 -18.77
C ARG A 196 -13.45 2.17 -18.18
N PHE A 197 -13.63 1.85 -16.90
CA PHE A 197 -14.95 1.73 -16.29
C PHE A 197 -15.27 2.83 -15.29
N LEU A 198 -14.27 3.56 -14.80
CA LEU A 198 -14.46 4.64 -13.85
C LEU A 198 -14.18 5.99 -14.50
N SER A 199 -14.90 7.01 -14.04
CA SER A 199 -14.61 8.40 -14.40
C SER A 199 -13.59 8.99 -13.44
N LYS A 200 -12.98 10.12 -13.84
CA LYS A 200 -12.15 10.92 -12.93
C LYS A 200 -12.91 11.33 -11.65
N GLN A 201 -14.21 11.59 -11.76
CA GLN A 201 -15.02 11.94 -10.59
C GLN A 201 -15.13 10.76 -9.61
N ASP A 202 -15.24 9.52 -10.11
CA ASP A 202 -15.22 8.34 -9.26
C ASP A 202 -13.87 8.19 -8.56
N GLY A 203 -12.76 8.38 -9.29
CA GLY A 203 -11.41 8.36 -8.68
C GLY A 203 -11.24 9.43 -7.59
N ASP A 204 -11.76 10.63 -7.83
CA ASP A 204 -11.73 11.73 -6.85
C ASP A 204 -12.57 11.41 -5.60
N GLN A 205 -13.72 10.75 -5.78
CA GLN A 205 -14.55 10.28 -4.68
C GLN A 205 -13.87 9.18 -3.87
N ILE A 206 -13.25 8.20 -4.55
CA ILE A 206 -12.50 7.12 -3.90
C ILE A 206 -11.40 7.70 -3.01
N ILE A 207 -10.55 8.60 -3.53
CA ILE A 207 -9.49 9.26 -2.73
C ILE A 207 -10.07 9.96 -1.49
N THR A 208 -11.18 10.68 -1.68
CA THR A 208 -11.83 11.40 -0.58
C THR A 208 -12.39 10.43 0.48
N GLN A 209 -12.96 9.31 0.05
CA GLN A 209 -13.51 8.27 0.92
C GLN A 209 -12.40 7.56 1.70
N THR A 210 -11.32 7.16 1.02
CA THR A 210 -10.12 6.57 1.65
C THR A 210 -9.59 7.46 2.77
N PHE A 211 -9.47 8.77 2.54
CA PHE A 211 -8.99 9.67 3.61
C PHE A 211 -10.00 9.87 4.74
N SER A 212 -11.30 9.69 4.48
CA SER A 212 -12.35 9.99 5.46
C SER A 212 -12.80 8.78 6.30
N SER A 213 -12.55 7.55 5.84
CA SER A 213 -13.09 6.32 6.43
C SER A 213 -12.57 6.01 7.82
N GLU A 214 -11.30 6.33 8.09
CA GLU A 214 -10.64 5.96 9.35
C GLU A 214 -10.75 7.01 10.47
N GLY A 215 -11.50 8.08 10.23
CA GLY A 215 -11.56 9.22 11.14
C GLY A 215 -10.21 9.93 11.28
N CYS A 216 -9.96 10.56 12.43
CA CYS A 216 -8.71 11.31 12.64
C CYS A 216 -7.54 10.42 13.11
N LEU A 217 -7.82 9.29 13.77
CA LEU A 217 -6.74 8.45 14.33
C LEU A 217 -6.04 7.65 13.24
N GLY A 218 -6.79 6.94 12.39
CA GLY A 218 -6.20 6.17 11.29
C GLY A 218 -5.60 7.07 10.20
N ALA A 219 -6.27 8.18 9.87
CA ALA A 219 -5.69 9.19 8.97
C ALA A 219 -4.33 9.75 9.47
N GLY A 220 -4.09 9.78 10.78
CA GLY A 220 -2.80 10.17 11.35
C GLY A 220 -1.69 9.13 11.16
N VAL A 221 -2.04 7.88 10.89
CA VAL A 221 -1.13 6.80 10.50
C VAL A 221 -0.88 6.81 9.00
N ASP A 222 -1.93 6.98 8.19
CA ASP A 222 -1.88 6.77 6.73
C ASP A 222 -1.43 7.99 5.92
N LEU A 223 -1.93 9.19 6.26
CA LEU A 223 -1.66 10.37 5.45
C LEU A 223 -0.17 10.75 5.44
N PRO A 224 0.58 10.68 6.54
CA PRO A 224 1.99 11.05 6.51
C PRO A 224 2.85 10.25 5.52
N PRO A 225 2.85 8.89 5.51
CA PRO A 225 3.61 8.14 4.52
C PRO A 225 3.12 8.39 3.09
N ILE A 226 1.80 8.50 2.86
CA ILE A 226 1.21 8.83 1.56
C ILE A 226 1.73 10.17 1.04
N MET A 227 1.60 11.23 1.84
CA MET A 227 1.99 12.57 1.42
C MET A 227 3.50 12.75 1.33
N SER A 228 4.27 12.05 2.17
CA SER A 228 5.73 11.97 2.06
C SER A 228 6.17 11.30 0.75
N ALA A 229 5.50 10.22 0.33
CA ALA A 229 5.80 9.54 -0.94
C ALA A 229 5.37 10.39 -2.14
N ALA A 230 4.12 10.89 -2.13
CA ALA A 230 3.59 11.77 -3.18
C ALA A 230 4.46 13.01 -3.41
N GLY A 231 5.03 13.60 -2.35
CA GLY A 231 5.94 14.74 -2.48
C GLY A 231 7.25 14.45 -3.24
N LYS A 232 7.57 13.17 -3.49
CA LYS A 232 8.73 12.75 -4.27
C LYS A 232 8.36 12.42 -5.72
N TRP A 233 7.27 11.70 -5.92
CA TRP A 233 6.94 11.16 -7.24
C TRP A 233 5.94 12.02 -8.03
N ALA A 234 4.99 12.68 -7.36
CA ALA A 234 3.97 13.47 -8.03
C ALA A 234 4.53 14.82 -8.47
N ASP A 235 4.12 15.31 -9.63
CA ASP A 235 4.43 16.68 -10.00
C ASP A 235 3.65 17.69 -9.12
N GLY A 236 4.04 18.97 -9.14
CA GLY A 236 3.42 19.97 -8.27
C GLY A 236 1.91 20.14 -8.47
N SER A 237 1.40 19.90 -9.69
CA SER A 237 -0.03 19.99 -9.99
C SER A 237 -0.80 18.75 -9.47
N GLN A 238 -0.22 17.56 -9.63
CA GLN A 238 -0.74 16.30 -9.11
C GLN A 238 -0.75 16.32 -7.58
N TYR A 239 0.36 16.71 -6.95
CA TYR A 239 0.48 16.84 -5.50
C TYR A 239 -0.57 17.82 -4.94
N SER A 240 -0.69 19.02 -5.55
CA SER A 240 -1.70 20.00 -5.14
C SER A 240 -3.12 19.46 -5.27
N ALA A 241 -3.38 18.67 -6.32
CA ALA A 241 -4.69 18.06 -6.51
C ALA A 241 -4.97 17.01 -5.41
N ILE A 242 -4.01 16.14 -5.08
CA ILE A 242 -4.14 15.16 -3.98
C ILE A 242 -4.41 15.89 -2.66
N GLU A 243 -3.59 16.90 -2.34
CA GLU A 243 -3.66 17.66 -1.09
C GLU A 243 -4.99 18.42 -0.91
N LYS A 244 -5.66 18.80 -2.01
CA LYS A 244 -7.00 19.43 -1.98
C LYS A 244 -8.13 18.47 -1.63
N ARG A 245 -7.92 17.16 -1.77
CA ARG A 245 -8.92 16.13 -1.47
C ARG A 245 -8.91 15.70 0.01
N ILE A 246 -7.86 16.06 0.74
CA ILE A 246 -7.77 15.80 2.17
C ILE A 246 -8.76 16.71 2.91
N PRO A 247 -9.68 16.16 3.72
CA PRO A 247 -10.56 16.94 4.60
C PRO A 247 -9.80 18.00 5.40
N PHE A 248 -10.39 19.20 5.51
CA PHE A 248 -9.72 20.38 6.09
C PHE A 248 -9.13 20.12 7.49
N ILE A 249 -9.87 19.43 8.37
CA ILE A 249 -9.42 19.11 9.73
C ILE A 249 -8.20 18.18 9.67
N GLN A 250 -8.25 17.12 8.87
CA GLN A 250 -7.14 16.18 8.70
C GLN A 250 -5.92 16.87 8.07
N LYS A 251 -6.11 17.74 7.08
CA LYS A 251 -5.03 18.54 6.48
C LYS A 251 -4.35 19.44 7.50
N THR A 252 -5.13 20.08 8.38
CA THR A 252 -4.59 20.90 9.46
C THR A 252 -3.78 20.07 10.45
N LEU A 253 -4.29 18.90 10.86
CA LEU A 253 -3.60 17.97 11.75
C LEU A 253 -2.33 17.39 11.11
N LEU A 254 -2.38 17.07 9.81
CA LEU A 254 -1.23 16.59 9.03
C LEU A 254 -0.09 17.61 9.07
N ASN A 255 -0.39 18.85 8.72
CA ASN A 255 0.61 19.92 8.60
C ASN A 255 1.13 20.42 9.96
N THR A 256 0.34 20.29 11.03
CA THR A 256 0.71 20.81 12.35
C THR A 256 1.35 19.75 13.25
N PHE A 257 0.87 18.51 13.19
CA PHE A 257 1.24 17.46 14.14
C PHE A 257 1.75 16.20 13.46
N TRP A 258 0.98 15.61 12.52
CA TRP A 258 1.26 14.25 12.08
C TRP A 258 2.54 14.11 11.26
N MET A 259 2.89 15.08 10.41
CA MET A 259 4.18 15.02 9.69
C MET A 259 5.37 15.07 10.65
N ARG A 260 5.29 15.87 11.71
CA ARG A 260 6.34 15.92 12.75
C ARG A 260 6.39 14.62 13.54
N ASP A 261 5.25 14.07 13.91
CA ASP A 261 5.17 12.79 14.61
C ASP A 261 5.65 11.63 13.72
N PHE A 262 5.36 11.67 12.42
CA PHE A 262 5.88 10.72 11.45
C PHE A 262 7.40 10.76 11.39
N GLU A 263 8.01 11.96 11.30
CA GLU A 263 9.47 12.08 11.25
C GLU A 263 10.16 11.71 12.57
N SER A 264 9.58 12.10 13.70
CA SER A 264 10.20 11.94 15.01
C SER A 264 9.89 10.63 15.72
N LYS A 265 8.71 10.04 15.47
CA LYS A 265 8.26 8.79 16.09
C LYS A 265 8.31 7.65 15.08
N ASN A 266 7.59 7.71 13.96
CA ASN A 266 7.62 6.61 12.98
C ASN A 266 9.05 6.41 12.40
N ARG A 267 9.56 7.38 11.63
CA ARG A 267 10.93 7.37 11.11
C ARG A 267 11.98 7.40 12.19
N GLY A 268 11.70 8.06 13.31
CA GLY A 268 12.60 8.13 14.46
C GLY A 268 12.94 6.75 15.03
N LEU A 269 11.96 5.85 15.17
CA LEU A 269 12.22 4.49 15.66
C LEU A 269 13.12 3.71 14.69
N LEU A 270 12.89 3.80 13.37
CA LEU A 270 13.76 3.17 12.38
C LEU A 270 15.19 3.74 12.37
N LYS A 271 15.32 5.07 12.52
CA LYS A 271 16.62 5.75 12.65
C LYS A 271 17.34 5.30 13.91
N GLN A 272 16.64 5.10 15.04
CA GLN A 272 17.25 4.59 16.29
C GLN A 272 17.84 3.19 16.10
N LEU A 273 17.15 2.29 15.39
CA LEU A 273 17.62 0.93 15.11
C LEU A 273 18.96 0.92 14.35
N SER A 274 19.05 1.74 13.31
CA SER A 274 20.23 1.85 12.44
C SER A 274 21.38 2.65 13.07
N ALA A 275 21.07 3.63 13.92
CA ALA A 275 22.07 4.44 14.63
C ALA A 275 22.58 3.79 15.93
N ASP A 276 22.13 2.59 16.27
CA ASP A 276 22.46 1.88 17.51
C ASP A 276 22.23 2.73 18.78
N SER A 277 21.19 3.55 18.77
CA SER A 277 20.89 4.53 19.83
C SER A 277 19.61 4.11 20.56
N PRO A 278 19.70 3.36 21.68
CA PRO A 278 18.52 2.88 22.39
C PRO A 278 17.67 4.03 22.94
N PRO A 279 16.35 3.81 23.12
CA PRO A 279 15.47 4.81 23.70
C PRO A 279 15.91 5.19 25.11
N LEU A 280 15.74 6.46 25.48
CA LEU A 280 16.16 7.00 26.80
C LEU A 280 15.63 6.20 28.00
N SER A 281 14.43 5.63 27.88
CA SER A 281 13.82 4.79 28.91
C SER A 281 14.61 3.51 29.20
N TYR A 282 15.51 3.07 28.31
CA TYR A 282 16.36 1.89 28.51
C TYR A 282 17.53 2.17 29.47
N TYR A 283 17.89 3.45 29.68
CA TYR A 283 18.97 3.84 30.60
C TYR A 283 18.48 4.18 32.01
N CYS A 284 17.20 4.50 32.16
CA CYS A 284 16.58 4.71 33.46
C CYS A 284 16.09 3.36 34.01
N GLY A 285 17.03 2.49 34.37
CA GLY A 285 16.75 1.24 35.06
C GLY A 285 16.03 1.51 36.38
N CYS A 286 14.78 1.09 36.45
CA CYS A 286 14.23 0.57 37.70
C CYS A 286 14.67 -0.88 37.83
#